data_AF-A0A2A5NXZ3-F1
#
_entry.id   AF-A0A2A5NXZ3-F1
#
_cell.length_a   1.000
_cell.length_b   1.000
_cell.length_c   1.000
_cell.angle_alpha   90.00
_cell.angle_beta   90.00
_cell.angle_gamma   90.00
#
_symmetry.space_group_name_H-M   'P 1'
#
loop_
_entity.id
_entity.type
_entity.pdbx_description
1 polymer ?
#
loop_
_entity_poly.entity_id
_entity_poly.type
_entity_poly.pdbx_seq_one_letter_code
_entity_poly.pdbx_strand_id
1 'polypeptide(L)'
;MGRPCDPTCPFFRCSNKALIKGGRFGKPGPQRGRGGPRADPPHAGFPMCGMLNDPCQGAKCRYAYCEKRALLPDGTCGLEDRLAPKRVVDIEAEAAKMERSLMQIRDRLKRKGLHEEI
;
A
#
# COMPACT_ATOMS: atom_id res chain seq x y z
N MET A 1 -0.22 11.19 -0.49
CA MET A 1 -1.42 10.45 -0.93
C MET A 1 -0.93 9.30 -1.80
N GLY A 2 -1.27 8.06 -1.43
CA GLY A 2 -0.74 6.87 -2.07
C GLY A 2 -1.41 6.56 -3.41
N ARG A 3 -0.69 5.85 -4.29
CA ARG A 3 -1.21 5.38 -5.58
C ARG A 3 -2.38 4.40 -5.40
N PRO A 4 -3.38 4.37 -6.30
CA PRO A 4 -4.42 3.34 -6.29
C PRO A 4 -3.81 1.95 -6.50
N CYS A 5 -4.43 0.92 -5.92
CA CYS A 5 -3.95 -0.45 -6.08
C CYS A 5 -4.41 -1.07 -7.40
N ASP A 6 -3.44 -1.48 -8.23
CA ASP A 6 -3.72 -2.13 -9.52
C ASP A 6 -3.82 -3.66 -9.42
N PRO A 7 -4.70 -4.31 -10.21
CA PRO A 7 -4.82 -5.77 -10.25
C PRO A 7 -3.58 -6.48 -10.83
N THR A 8 -2.73 -5.75 -11.55
CA THR A 8 -1.45 -6.21 -12.08
C THR A 8 -0.34 -6.19 -11.03
N CYS A 9 -0.55 -5.53 -9.89
CA CYS A 9 0.43 -5.49 -8.80
C CYS A 9 0.77 -6.91 -8.32
N PRO A 10 2.06 -7.21 -8.05
CA PRO A 10 2.47 -8.54 -7.60
C PRO A 10 1.80 -8.98 -6.31
N PHE A 11 1.53 -8.04 -5.39
CA PHE A 11 0.94 -8.29 -4.07
C PHE A 11 -0.59 -8.22 -4.05
N PHE A 12 -1.23 -7.84 -5.16
CA PHE A 12 -2.69 -7.80 -5.25
C PHE A 12 -3.24 -9.22 -5.44
N ARG A 13 -4.15 -9.61 -4.54
CA ARG A 13 -4.79 -10.93 -4.48
C ARG A 13 -6.30 -10.76 -4.29
N CYS A 14 -7.06 -11.79 -4.64
CA CYS A 14 -8.47 -11.90 -4.29
C CYS A 14 -8.72 -13.15 -3.46
N SER A 15 -9.76 -13.12 -2.62
CA SER A 15 -10.26 -14.31 -1.92
C SER A 15 -10.55 -15.44 -2.90
N ASN A 16 -10.41 -16.69 -2.44
CA ASN A 16 -10.63 -17.90 -3.24
C ASN A 16 -9.78 -17.98 -4.54
N LYS A 17 -8.66 -17.25 -4.61
CA LYS A 17 -7.83 -17.14 -5.83
C LYS A 17 -8.64 -16.71 -7.07
N ALA A 18 -9.69 -15.90 -6.85
CA ALA A 18 -10.58 -15.46 -7.92
C ALA A 18 -9.87 -14.60 -8.97
N LEU A 19 -8.74 -13.96 -8.65
CA LEU A 19 -7.98 -13.17 -9.60
C LEU A 19 -7.14 -14.07 -10.50
N ILE A 20 -7.51 -14.14 -11.77
CA ILE A 20 -6.72 -14.76 -12.83
C ILE A 20 -5.86 -13.65 -13.45
N LYS A 21 -4.57 -13.62 -13.10
CA LYS A 21 -3.61 -12.75 -13.78
C LYS A 21 -3.37 -13.34 -15.15
N GLY A 22 -3.80 -12.65 -16.20
CA GLY A 22 -3.48 -13.00 -17.58
C GLY A 22 -1.96 -13.02 -17.74
N GLY A 23 -1.35 -14.18 -17.57
CA GLY A 23 0.09 -14.33 -17.64
C GLY A 23 0.55 -14.00 -19.06
N ARG A 24 1.46 -13.04 -19.19
CA ARG A 24 2.43 -13.07 -20.28
C ARG A 24 3.20 -14.38 -20.12
N PHE A 25 2.95 -15.32 -21.02
CA PHE A 25 3.77 -16.50 -21.24
C PHE A 25 4.00 -17.35 -19.99
N GLY A 26 3.15 -18.38 -19.81
CA GLY A 26 3.77 -19.68 -19.58
C GLY A 26 4.80 -19.86 -20.70
N LYS A 27 6.09 -19.99 -20.36
CA LYS A 27 7.02 -20.58 -21.32
C LYS A 27 6.29 -21.82 -21.87
N PRO A 28 6.20 -22.03 -23.20
CA PRO A 28 5.71 -23.31 -23.68
C PRO A 28 6.62 -24.36 -23.02
N GLY A 29 6.07 -25.13 -22.08
CA GLY A 29 6.74 -26.32 -21.61
C GLY A 29 7.03 -27.18 -22.85
N PRO A 30 8.15 -27.92 -22.87
CA PRO A 30 8.46 -28.77 -24.01
C PRO A 30 7.27 -29.70 -24.25
N GLN A 31 6.70 -29.56 -25.46
CA GLN A 31 5.51 -30.24 -25.91
C GLN A 31 5.71 -31.76 -25.79
N ARG A 32 4.88 -32.41 -24.97
CA ARG A 32 4.60 -33.84 -25.14
C ARG A 32 3.09 -33.99 -25.30
N GLY A 33 2.66 -34.03 -26.56
CA GLY A 33 1.42 -34.70 -26.93
C GLY A 33 0.30 -33.81 -27.48
N ARG A 34 0.03 -34.04 -28.78
CA ARG A 34 -1.25 -33.89 -29.52
C ARG A 34 -1.91 -32.51 -29.55
N GLY A 35 -1.72 -31.85 -30.69
CA GLY A 35 -2.40 -30.63 -31.09
C GLY A 35 -3.91 -30.84 -31.27
N GLY A 36 -4.67 -30.04 -30.53
CA GLY A 36 -5.91 -29.44 -31.04
C GLY A 36 -5.64 -27.97 -31.40
N PRO A 37 -6.53 -27.31 -32.17
CA PRO A 37 -6.46 -25.87 -32.34
C PRO A 37 -6.52 -25.25 -30.95
N ARG A 38 -5.47 -24.49 -30.59
CA ARG A 38 -5.45 -23.74 -29.35
C ARG A 38 -6.63 -22.77 -29.45
N ALA A 39 -7.73 -23.03 -28.74
CA ALA A 39 -8.70 -21.98 -28.49
C ALA A 39 -7.91 -20.84 -27.87
N ASP A 40 -7.79 -19.72 -28.57
CA ASP A 40 -7.24 -18.51 -27.98
C ASP A 40 -7.99 -18.30 -26.66
N PRO A 41 -7.30 -18.32 -25.50
CA PRO A 41 -7.98 -18.07 -24.25
C PRO A 41 -8.62 -16.69 -24.41
N PRO A 42 -9.93 -16.52 -24.20
CA PRO A 42 -10.67 -15.31 -24.59
C PRO A 42 -10.16 -14.02 -23.92
N HIS A 43 -9.17 -14.11 -23.02
CA HIS A 43 -8.67 -13.03 -22.18
C HIS A 43 -7.13 -13.02 -22.08
N ALA A 44 -6.45 -13.17 -23.23
CA ALA A 44 -4.99 -13.10 -23.34
C ALA A 44 -4.44 -11.70 -22.97
N GLY A 45 -4.32 -11.40 -21.68
CA GLY A 45 -3.56 -10.26 -21.17
C GLY A 45 -4.29 -9.35 -20.17
N PHE A 46 -5.60 -9.50 -19.98
CA PHE A 46 -6.34 -8.74 -18.97
C PHE A 46 -6.60 -9.55 -17.69
N PRO A 47 -6.53 -8.92 -16.51
CA PRO A 47 -6.90 -9.57 -15.26
C PRO A 47 -8.40 -9.85 -15.21
N MET A 48 -8.77 -11.10 -14.94
CA MET A 48 -10.15 -11.58 -14.91
C MET A 48 -10.53 -12.11 -13.52
N CYS A 49 -11.82 -12.10 -13.22
CA CYS A 49 -12.40 -12.75 -12.05
C CYS A 49 -12.88 -14.17 -12.43
N GLY A 50 -12.22 -15.22 -11.95
CA GLY A 50 -12.61 -16.61 -12.21
C GLY A 50 -13.91 -17.07 -11.55
N MET A 51 -14.47 -16.28 -10.62
CA MET A 51 -15.78 -16.60 -10.01
C MET A 51 -16.96 -16.12 -10.86
N LEU A 52 -16.83 -14.93 -11.47
CA LEU A 52 -17.87 -14.33 -12.32
C LEU A 52 -17.58 -14.49 -13.82
N ASN A 53 -16.36 -14.85 -14.18
CA ASN A 53 -15.82 -14.75 -15.55
C ASN A 53 -15.89 -13.34 -16.15
N ASP A 54 -15.89 -12.32 -15.29
CA ASP A 54 -15.96 -10.91 -15.66
C ASP A 54 -14.59 -10.19 -15.53
N PRO A 55 -14.42 -9.02 -16.17
CA PRO A 55 -13.25 -8.17 -15.99
C PRO A 55 -13.01 -7.83 -14.51
N CYS A 56 -11.74 -7.81 -14.10
CA CYS A 56 -11.39 -7.49 -12.72
C CYS A 56 -11.74 -6.04 -12.36
N GLN A 57 -12.47 -5.85 -11.25
CA GLN A 57 -12.85 -4.53 -10.72
C GLN A 57 -11.73 -3.80 -9.96
N GLY A 58 -10.56 -4.44 -9.77
CA GLY A 58 -9.41 -3.87 -9.06
C GLY A 58 -9.69 -3.60 -7.57
N ALA A 59 -9.14 -2.51 -7.05
CA ALA A 59 -9.20 -2.14 -5.63
C ALA A 59 -10.62 -1.93 -5.05
N LYS A 60 -11.64 -1.72 -5.91
CA LYS A 60 -13.03 -1.57 -5.49
C LYS A 60 -13.70 -2.91 -5.13
N CYS A 61 -13.10 -4.03 -5.49
CA CYS A 61 -13.67 -5.34 -5.24
C CYS A 61 -13.65 -5.69 -3.74
N ARG A 62 -14.80 -6.08 -3.17
CA ARG A 62 -14.91 -6.51 -1.76
C ARG A 62 -13.99 -7.69 -1.41
N TYR A 63 -13.68 -8.52 -2.40
CA TYR A 63 -12.82 -9.70 -2.22
C TYR A 63 -11.34 -9.41 -2.46
N ALA A 64 -10.97 -8.18 -2.87
CA ALA A 64 -9.59 -7.80 -3.09
C ALA A 64 -8.89 -7.53 -1.76
N TYR A 65 -7.65 -8.01 -1.65
CA TYR A 65 -6.77 -7.69 -0.54
C TYR A 65 -5.31 -7.63 -1.01
N CYS A 66 -4.49 -6.90 -0.26
CA CYS A 66 -3.05 -6.90 -0.46
C CYS A 66 -2.42 -7.97 0.43
N GLU A 67 -1.55 -8.80 -0.15
CA GLU A 67 -0.76 -9.80 0.57
C GLU A 67 0.10 -9.16 1.69
N LYS A 68 0.58 -7.92 1.48
CA LYS A 68 1.32 -7.11 2.47
C LYS A 68 0.41 -6.32 3.43
N ARG A 69 -0.91 -6.52 3.36
CA ARG A 69 -1.93 -5.80 4.16
C ARG A 69 -1.81 -4.28 4.04
N ALA A 70 -1.59 -3.80 2.82
CA ALA A 70 -1.41 -2.38 2.52
C ALA A 70 -2.49 -1.80 1.58
N LEU A 71 -3.55 -2.57 1.30
CA LEU A 71 -4.71 -2.05 0.58
C LEU A 71 -5.61 -1.34 1.60
N LEU A 72 -5.81 -0.03 1.44
CA LEU A 72 -6.73 0.76 2.26
C LEU A 72 -8.18 0.60 1.77
N PRO A 73 -9.19 0.87 2.63
CA PRO A 73 -10.60 0.86 2.24
C PRO A 73 -10.92 1.88 1.13
N ASP A 74 -10.13 2.95 1.01
CA ASP A 74 -10.25 3.95 -0.06
C ASP A 74 -9.74 3.42 -1.42
N GLY A 75 -9.18 2.22 -1.46
CA GLY A 75 -8.60 1.59 -2.65
C GLY A 75 -7.15 2.03 -2.95
N THR A 76 -6.54 2.81 -2.06
CA THR A 76 -5.15 3.28 -2.16
C THR A 76 -4.16 2.29 -1.53
N CYS A 77 -2.91 2.37 -1.96
CA CYS A 77 -1.82 1.55 -1.46
C CYS A 77 -1.03 2.28 -0.36
N GLY A 78 -1.09 1.77 0.87
CA GLY A 78 -0.33 2.25 2.03
C GLY A 78 1.10 1.70 2.12
N LEU A 79 1.63 1.08 1.04
CA LEU A 79 3.02 0.65 1.02
C LEU A 79 3.97 1.85 1.03
N GLU A 80 3.62 2.91 0.31
CA GLU A 80 4.43 4.13 0.22
C GLU A 80 4.58 4.78 1.61
N ASP A 81 3.51 4.83 2.41
CA ASP A 81 3.55 5.39 3.77
C ASP A 81 4.39 4.54 4.74
N ARG A 82 4.49 3.22 4.51
CA ARG A 82 5.37 2.35 5.32
C ARG A 82 6.83 2.46 4.93
N LEU A 83 7.12 2.66 3.64
CA LEU A 83 8.48 2.81 3.13
C LEU A 83 9.01 4.24 3.27
N ALA A 84 8.12 5.21 3.49
CA ALA A 84 8.51 6.58 3.74
C ALA A 84 9.51 6.62 4.90
N PRO A 85 10.68 7.26 4.73
CA PRO A 85 11.64 7.37 5.81
C PRO A 85 10.98 8.13 6.95
N LYS A 86 10.73 7.42 8.06
CA LYS A 86 10.34 8.08 9.30
C LYS A 86 11.47 9.05 9.63
N ARG A 87 11.15 10.33 9.73
CA ARG A 87 12.07 11.33 10.26
C ARG A 87 12.34 10.93 11.70
N VAL A 88 13.43 10.19 11.92
CA VAL A 88 13.99 9.99 13.26
C VAL A 88 14.63 11.33 13.59
N VAL A 89 13.85 12.21 14.21
CA VAL A 89 14.42 13.42 14.81
C VAL A 89 15.15 12.94 16.05
N ASP A 90 16.40 13.38 16.21
CA ASP A 90 17.19 13.04 17.38
C ASP A 90 16.50 13.57 18.64
N ILE A 91 16.25 12.68 19.60
CA ILE A 91 15.47 12.96 20.82
C ILE A 91 16.15 14.08 21.62
N GLU A 92 17.48 14.10 21.63
CA GLU A 92 18.28 15.12 22.30
C GLU A 92 18.11 16.51 21.66
N ALA A 93 18.06 16.54 20.33
CA ALA A 93 17.88 17.79 19.58
C ALA A 93 16.48 18.39 19.77
N GLU A 94 15.43 17.56 19.86
CA GLU A 94 14.08 18.03 20.19
C GLU A 94 13.97 18.48 21.64
N ALA A 95 14.54 17.73 22.60
CA ALA A 95 14.57 18.12 24.00
C ALA A 95 15.26 19.47 24.21
N ALA A 96 16.43 19.69 23.59
CA ALA A 96 17.14 20.97 23.66
C ALA A 96 16.35 22.13 23.03
N LYS A 97 15.48 21.86 22.05
CA LYS A 97 14.58 22.89 21.47
C LYS A 97 13.43 23.21 22.42
N MET A 98 12.87 22.18 23.06
CA MET A 98 11.80 22.33 24.06
C MET A 98 12.31 23.09 25.29
N GLU A 99 13.47 22.75 25.83
CA GLU A 99 14.10 23.49 26.95
C GLU A 99 14.31 24.96 26.62
N ARG A 100 14.82 25.27 25.41
CA ARG A 100 14.97 26.66 24.95
C ARG A 100 13.64 27.40 24.89
N SER A 101 12.58 26.75 24.42
CA SER A 101 11.24 27.36 24.42
C SER A 101 10.69 27.58 25.84
N LEU A 102 10.91 26.62 26.75
CA LEU A 102 10.52 26.73 28.15
C LEU A 102 11.29 27.83 28.88
N MET A 103 12.59 28.00 28.61
CA MET A 103 13.38 29.11 29.15
C MET A 103 12.81 30.47 28.71
N GLN A 104 12.49 30.63 27.42
CA GLN A 104 11.90 31.87 26.92
C GLN A 104 10.52 32.16 27.53
N ILE A 105 9.71 31.12 27.72
CA ILE A 105 8.41 31.23 28.38
C ILE A 105 8.60 31.60 29.85
N ARG A 106 9.54 30.95 30.55
CA ARG A 106 9.89 31.24 31.95
C ARG A 106 10.33 32.69 32.12
N ASP A 107 11.18 33.20 31.25
CA ASP A 107 11.67 34.59 31.33
C ASP A 107 10.58 35.62 31.02
N ARG A 108 9.60 35.27 30.18
CA ARG A 108 8.41 36.11 29.94
C ARG A 108 7.46 36.08 31.13
N LEU A 109 7.28 34.93 31.77
CA LEU A 109 6.46 34.79 32.99
C LEU A 109 7.07 35.55 34.17
N LYS A 110 8.41 35.47 34.36
CA LYS A 110 9.15 36.26 35.35
C LYS A 110 8.95 37.76 35.15
N ARG A 111 9.07 38.24 33.91
CA ARG A 111 8.85 39.66 33.58
C ARG A 111 7.42 40.13 33.83
N LYS A 112 6.43 39.24 33.77
CA LYS A 112 5.02 39.54 34.05
C LYS A 112 4.64 39.36 35.52
N GLY A 113 5.58 38.97 36.39
CA GLY A 113 5.32 38.74 37.81
C GLY A 113 4.46 37.51 38.12
N LEU A 114 4.23 36.63 37.13
CA LEU A 114 3.38 35.43 37.24
C LEU A 114 4.19 34.16 37.56
N HIS A 115 5.39 34.30 38.12
CA HIS A 115 6.26 33.18 38.47
C HIS A 115 6.19 32.93 39.98
N GLU A 116 5.02 32.60 40.49
CA GLU A 116 4.90 32.01 41.83
C GLU A 116 5.31 30.53 41.76
N GLU A 117 6.03 30.11 42.79
CA GLU A 117 6.84 28.89 42.86
C GLU A 117 5.96 27.63 42.71
N ILE A 118 6.27 26.82 41.69
CA ILE A 118 5.94 25.39 41.62
C ILE A 118 7.21 24.62 41.91
#